data_AF-A0A372RGF8-F1
#
_entry.id   AF-A0A372RGF8-F1
#
_cell.length_a   1.000
_cell.length_b   1.000
_cell.length_c   1.000
_cell.angle_alpha   90.00
_cell.angle_beta   90.00
_cell.angle_gamma   90.00
#
_symmetry.space_group_name_H-M   'P 1'
#
loop_
_entity.id
_entity.type
_entity.pdbx_description
1 polymer ?
#
loop_
_entity_poly.entity_id
_entity_poly.type
_entity_poly.pdbx_seq_one_letter_code
_entity_poly.pdbx_strand_id
1 'polypeptide(L)'
;MNNDTITNATDVPSALAFCDWRIEVYNCVMSELWVAQVTVSVISYFVLAISGTFVFGYRYKHMWKGLFVDHGHGIRPLPVDNLLFFWTIACYLRGLHSLLMLTNAYTRFWQKEFMQEIGWTMLCYGGILYLVGIIYTIPVNYTRGRATLKIETIKDSLSYFTSREIYIPTPNTLNIILGLWCLYPTVTALPFAILSGLSRDHGNFAAAARWTGAQYISYIIFDSSFAFIGAYYGIHFMLILRNSMKQFSRRSGGYYQSHSNATRSALDRLKYTM
;
A
#
# COMPACT_ATOMS: atom_id res chain seq x y z
N MET A 1 11.78 -29.56 56.01
CA MET A 1 12.85 -29.76 55.01
C MET A 1 12.42 -30.87 54.08
N ASN A 2 12.77 -30.74 52.79
CA ASN A 2 12.33 -31.50 51.61
C ASN A 2 11.03 -31.00 50.96
N ASN A 3 11.19 -30.17 49.92
CA ASN A 3 10.23 -30.07 48.82
C ASN A 3 10.93 -29.61 47.52
N ASP A 4 12.05 -30.24 47.16
CA ASP A 4 12.75 -30.02 45.89
C ASP A 4 12.48 -31.18 44.93
N THR A 5 11.32 -31.15 44.27
CA THR A 5 11.07 -31.94 43.04
C THR A 5 9.97 -31.26 42.21
N ILE A 6 10.28 -30.06 41.69
CA ILE A 6 9.75 -29.63 40.39
C ILE A 6 10.95 -29.58 39.46
N THR A 7 11.36 -30.78 39.05
CA THR A 7 12.36 -30.99 38.01
C THR A 7 11.87 -30.42 36.69
N ASN A 8 12.53 -29.32 36.27
CA ASN A 8 12.81 -28.89 34.90
C ASN A 8 12.05 -29.65 33.81
N ALA A 9 10.90 -29.10 33.41
CA ALA A 9 10.33 -29.35 32.09
C ALA A 9 10.53 -28.10 31.23
N THR A 10 11.75 -27.89 30.68
CA THR A 10 11.98 -27.08 29.47
C THR A 10 13.41 -27.18 28.88
N ASP A 11 14.22 -28.18 29.20
CA ASP A 11 15.41 -28.46 28.38
C ASP A 11 15.01 -29.34 27.20
N VAL A 12 14.32 -28.72 26.23
CA VAL A 12 14.24 -29.26 24.88
C VAL A 12 15.63 -29.06 24.26
N PRO A 13 16.30 -30.11 23.77
CA PRO A 13 17.57 -29.95 23.09
C PRO A 13 17.38 -28.97 21.93
N SER A 14 18.27 -27.99 21.83
CA SER A 14 18.34 -26.92 20.83
C SER A 14 18.48 -27.38 19.36
N ALA A 15 18.20 -28.65 19.07
CA ALA A 15 18.39 -29.28 17.77
C ALA A 15 17.18 -29.19 16.81
N LEU A 16 16.04 -28.62 17.21
CA LEU A 16 14.81 -28.62 16.39
C LEU A 16 13.94 -27.35 16.52
N ALA A 17 14.55 -26.18 16.77
CA ALA A 17 13.83 -24.92 16.66
C ALA A 17 13.74 -24.49 15.19
N PHE A 18 12.53 -24.18 14.72
CA PHE A 18 12.33 -23.51 13.43
C PHE A 18 12.81 -22.05 13.54
N CYS A 19 13.53 -21.55 12.53
CA CYS A 19 13.93 -20.15 12.49
C CYS A 19 12.70 -19.22 12.43
N ASP A 20 12.76 -18.13 13.19
CA ASP A 20 11.96 -16.94 12.86
C ASP A 20 12.62 -16.25 11.68
N TRP A 21 12.15 -16.55 10.46
CA TRP A 21 12.68 -16.05 9.20
C TRP A 21 12.82 -14.52 9.14
N ARG A 22 12.09 -13.79 9.99
CA ARG A 22 12.16 -12.33 10.08
C ARG A 22 13.47 -11.83 10.70
N ILE A 23 14.12 -12.62 11.55
CA ILE A 23 15.24 -12.15 12.38
C ILE A 23 16.38 -13.17 12.54
N GLU A 24 16.14 -14.43 12.17
CA GLU A 24 17.10 -15.54 12.29
C GLU A 24 17.10 -16.36 10.99
N VAL A 25 18.31 -16.66 10.50
CA VAL A 25 18.51 -17.47 9.28
C VAL A 25 19.56 -18.57 9.45
N TYR A 26 20.35 -18.53 10.53
CA TYR A 26 21.42 -19.48 10.83
C TYR A 26 21.07 -20.35 12.05
N ASN A 27 21.71 -21.52 12.16
CA ASN A 27 21.63 -22.43 13.31
C ASN A 27 20.20 -22.92 13.64
N CYS A 28 19.40 -23.18 12.61
CA CYS A 28 18.01 -23.63 12.76
C CYS A 28 17.62 -24.63 11.66
N VAL A 29 16.46 -25.25 11.84
CA VAL A 29 15.87 -26.15 10.84
C VAL A 29 15.62 -25.39 9.53
N MET A 30 16.09 -25.97 8.42
CA MET A 30 16.04 -25.39 7.07
C MET A 30 16.83 -24.06 6.89
N SER A 31 17.91 -23.86 7.64
CA SER A 31 18.77 -22.67 7.50
C SER A 31 19.20 -22.38 6.05
N GLU A 32 19.57 -23.41 5.26
CA GLU A 32 19.94 -23.22 3.84
C GLU A 32 18.83 -22.59 3.00
N LEU A 33 17.58 -23.01 3.21
CA LEU A 33 16.42 -22.45 2.53
C LEU A 33 16.21 -20.98 2.91
N TRP A 34 16.31 -20.66 4.21
CA TRP A 34 16.14 -19.30 4.71
C TRP A 34 17.26 -18.37 4.22
N VAL A 35 18.50 -18.83 4.21
CA VAL A 35 19.64 -18.10 3.64
C VAL A 35 19.41 -17.83 2.16
N ALA A 36 18.96 -18.82 1.38
CA ALA A 36 18.64 -18.64 -0.03
C ALA A 36 17.52 -17.60 -0.23
N GLN A 37 16.42 -17.69 0.53
CA GLN A 37 15.31 -16.75 0.48
C GLN A 37 15.74 -15.32 0.82
N VAL A 38 16.52 -15.13 1.88
CA VAL A 38 17.01 -13.80 2.29
C VAL A 38 18.00 -13.26 1.27
N THR A 39 18.84 -14.11 0.67
CA THR A 39 19.75 -13.71 -0.42
C THR A 39 18.99 -13.19 -1.64
N VAL A 40 17.95 -13.90 -2.09
CA VAL A 40 17.09 -13.42 -3.19
C VAL A 40 16.42 -12.10 -2.78
N SER A 41 15.94 -12.00 -1.55
CA SER A 41 15.31 -10.79 -1.03
C SER A 41 16.25 -9.58 -1.06
N VAL A 42 17.52 -9.74 -0.67
CA VAL A 42 18.54 -8.68 -0.76
C VAL A 42 18.65 -8.16 -2.19
N ILE A 43 18.84 -9.06 -3.15
CA ILE A 43 18.99 -8.70 -4.57
C ILE A 43 17.74 -7.99 -5.06
N SER A 44 16.55 -8.54 -4.81
CA SER A 44 15.28 -7.94 -5.22
C SER A 44 15.07 -6.55 -4.61
N TYR A 45 15.30 -6.38 -3.31
CA TYR A 45 15.12 -5.08 -2.65
C TYR A 45 16.10 -4.03 -3.18
N PHE A 46 17.38 -4.35 -3.41
CA PHE A 46 18.31 -3.38 -3.97
C PHE A 46 18.00 -3.03 -5.43
N VAL A 47 17.59 -4.00 -6.25
CA VAL A 47 17.13 -3.72 -7.63
C VAL A 47 15.91 -2.80 -7.63
N LEU A 48 14.93 -3.07 -6.75
CA LEU A 48 13.75 -2.21 -6.59
C LEU A 48 14.09 -0.83 -6.04
N ALA A 49 15.04 -0.73 -5.10
CA ALA A 49 15.47 0.55 -4.54
C ALA A 49 16.20 1.40 -5.60
N ILE A 50 17.10 0.81 -6.39
CA ILE A 50 17.83 1.52 -7.46
C ILE A 50 16.86 1.98 -8.56
N SER A 51 15.97 1.09 -9.02
CA SER A 51 14.96 1.45 -10.02
C SER A 51 13.97 2.49 -9.49
N GLY A 52 13.54 2.37 -8.23
CA GLY A 52 12.71 3.36 -7.54
C GLY A 52 13.37 4.74 -7.49
N THR A 53 14.64 4.80 -7.09
CA THR A 53 15.45 6.03 -7.08
C THR A 53 15.58 6.64 -8.48
N PHE A 54 15.83 5.82 -9.51
CA PHE A 54 15.91 6.29 -10.90
C PHE A 54 14.59 6.92 -11.37
N VAL A 55 13.47 6.21 -11.18
CA VAL A 55 12.14 6.71 -11.57
C VAL A 55 11.79 7.97 -10.77
N PHE A 56 12.10 8.00 -9.47
CA PHE A 56 11.84 9.15 -8.62
C PHE A 56 12.66 10.36 -9.05
N GLY A 57 13.95 10.18 -9.36
CA GLY A 57 14.81 11.24 -9.90
C GLY A 57 14.33 11.79 -11.24
N TYR A 58 13.88 10.91 -12.15
CA TYR A 58 13.27 11.33 -13.42
C TYR A 58 12.00 12.16 -13.21
N ARG A 59 11.09 11.67 -12.34
CA ARG A 59 9.86 12.40 -11.99
C ARG A 59 10.15 13.71 -11.28
N TYR A 60 11.14 13.74 -10.39
CA TYR A 60 11.58 14.93 -9.69
C TYR A 60 12.01 16.04 -10.67
N LYS A 61 12.73 15.67 -11.73
CA LYS A 61 13.22 16.63 -12.73
C LYS A 61 12.13 17.11 -13.72
N HIS A 62 11.21 16.23 -14.13
CA HIS A 62 10.32 16.51 -15.26
C HIS A 62 8.83 16.64 -14.92
N MET A 63 8.37 16.11 -13.79
CA MET A 63 6.94 15.96 -13.47
C MET A 63 6.59 16.33 -12.03
N TRP A 64 7.54 16.81 -11.24
CA TRP A 64 7.38 17.01 -9.80
C TRP A 64 6.36 18.09 -9.49
N LYS A 65 5.42 17.75 -8.61
CA LYS A 65 4.42 18.67 -8.06
C LYS A 65 4.43 18.68 -6.53
N GLY A 66 5.46 18.08 -5.92
CA GLY A 66 5.51 17.79 -4.49
C GLY A 66 5.02 16.37 -4.16
N LEU A 67 5.13 15.99 -2.89
CA LEU A 67 4.45 14.81 -2.34
C LEU A 67 3.01 15.15 -1.94
N PHE A 68 2.78 16.38 -1.52
CA PHE A 68 1.51 16.86 -1.02
C PHE A 68 1.13 18.16 -1.71
N VAL A 69 -0.16 18.34 -1.95
CA VAL A 69 -0.73 19.56 -2.53
C VAL A 69 -1.82 20.07 -1.60
N ASP A 70 -1.81 21.38 -1.34
CA ASP A 70 -2.87 22.02 -0.58
C ASP A 70 -4.17 22.04 -1.38
N HIS A 71 -5.27 21.62 -0.75
CA HIS A 71 -6.60 21.60 -1.34
C HIS A 71 -7.58 22.55 -0.62
N GLY A 72 -7.08 23.50 0.19
CA GLY A 72 -7.84 24.51 0.92
C GLY A 72 -8.63 23.97 2.13
N HIS A 73 -9.02 22.70 2.10
CA HIS A 73 -9.63 21.96 3.19
C HIS A 73 -8.78 20.76 3.61
N GLY A 74 -7.46 20.82 3.38
CA GLY A 74 -6.60 19.70 3.70
C GLY A 74 -5.37 19.51 2.84
N ILE A 75 -4.59 18.51 3.24
CA ILE A 75 -3.38 18.06 2.55
C ILE A 75 -3.75 16.86 1.66
N ARG A 76 -3.68 17.04 0.34
CA ARG A 76 -3.93 15.98 -0.62
C ARG A 76 -2.61 15.28 -0.98
N PRO A 77 -2.43 13.99 -0.66
CA PRO A 77 -1.26 13.25 -1.13
C PRO A 77 -1.35 12.98 -2.63
N LEU A 78 -0.25 13.20 -3.35
CA LEU A 78 -0.10 12.75 -4.74
C LEU A 78 0.22 11.25 -4.74
N PRO A 79 -0.69 10.39 -5.22
CA PRO A 79 -0.65 8.97 -4.89
C PRO A 79 0.62 8.27 -5.40
N VAL A 80 0.97 8.47 -6.67
CA VAL A 80 2.12 7.80 -7.30
C VAL A 80 3.44 8.30 -6.70
N ASP A 81 3.56 9.59 -6.44
CA ASP A 81 4.79 10.18 -5.93
C ASP A 81 5.06 9.76 -4.47
N ASN A 82 4.02 9.70 -3.63
CA ASN A 82 4.15 9.15 -2.27
C ASN A 82 4.46 7.67 -2.27
N LEU A 83 3.76 6.87 -3.08
CA LEU A 83 4.03 5.43 -3.18
C LEU A 83 5.50 5.19 -3.52
N LEU A 84 5.98 5.84 -4.59
CA LEU A 84 7.34 5.69 -5.07
C LEU A 84 8.37 6.13 -4.02
N PHE A 85 8.14 7.28 -3.36
CA PHE A 85 9.04 7.79 -2.33
C PHE A 85 9.17 6.83 -1.14
N PHE A 86 8.06 6.45 -0.52
CA PHE A 86 8.08 5.63 0.69
C PHE A 86 8.48 4.18 0.39
N TRP A 87 8.05 3.60 -0.73
CA TRP A 87 8.45 2.23 -1.08
C TRP A 87 9.92 2.13 -1.50
N THR A 88 10.49 3.18 -2.10
CA THR A 88 11.94 3.22 -2.37
C THR A 88 12.73 3.20 -1.06
N ILE A 89 12.34 4.03 -0.08
CA ILE A 89 12.94 4.03 1.26
C ILE A 89 12.77 2.67 1.93
N ALA A 90 11.58 2.09 1.86
CA ALA A 90 11.32 0.75 2.41
C ALA A 90 12.22 -0.32 1.80
N CYS A 91 12.43 -0.29 0.48
CA CYS A 91 13.32 -1.23 -0.19
C CYS A 91 14.77 -1.08 0.27
N TYR A 92 15.26 0.15 0.48
CA TYR A 92 16.59 0.35 1.08
C TYR A 92 16.68 -0.22 2.49
N LEU A 93 15.70 0.04 3.35
CA LEU A 93 15.68 -0.44 4.73
C LEU A 93 15.61 -1.97 4.80
N ARG A 94 14.74 -2.58 4.00
CA ARG A 94 14.59 -4.05 3.96
C ARG A 94 15.80 -4.73 3.30
N GLY A 95 16.37 -4.14 2.26
CA GLY A 95 17.61 -4.62 1.65
C GLY A 95 18.78 -4.58 2.63
N LEU A 96 18.91 -3.48 3.37
CA LEU A 96 19.92 -3.33 4.43
C LEU A 96 19.69 -4.32 5.57
N HIS A 97 18.46 -4.46 6.05
CA HIS A 97 18.10 -5.43 7.09
C HIS A 97 18.50 -6.86 6.70
N SER A 98 18.06 -7.31 5.52
CA SER A 98 18.38 -8.64 4.99
C SER A 98 19.89 -8.85 4.81
N LEU A 99 20.62 -7.81 4.37
CA LEU A 99 22.09 -7.88 4.26
C LEU A 99 22.74 -8.04 5.64
N LEU A 100 22.32 -7.25 6.63
CA LEU A 100 22.84 -7.31 8.00
C LEU A 100 22.49 -8.64 8.69
N MET A 101 21.37 -9.26 8.33
CA MET A 101 21.04 -10.61 8.77
C MET A 101 21.98 -11.67 8.18
N LEU A 102 22.26 -11.62 6.87
CA LEU A 102 23.17 -12.56 6.21
C LEU A 102 24.61 -12.41 6.70
N THR A 103 25.06 -11.19 6.96
CA THR A 103 26.40 -10.97 7.53
C THR A 103 26.46 -11.20 9.04
N ASN A 104 25.33 -11.55 9.66
CA ASN A 104 25.16 -11.68 11.11
C ASN A 104 25.71 -10.47 11.89
N ALA A 105 25.53 -9.26 11.34
CA ALA A 105 26.09 -8.02 11.87
C ALA A 105 25.31 -7.45 13.07
N TYR A 106 24.08 -7.92 13.29
CA TYR A 106 23.28 -7.50 14.44
C TYR A 106 23.84 -8.07 15.74
N THR A 107 23.94 -7.22 16.76
CA THR A 107 24.43 -7.63 18.09
C THR A 107 23.30 -7.93 19.06
N ARG A 108 22.09 -7.44 18.79
CA ARG A 108 20.92 -7.56 19.67
C ARG A 108 19.65 -7.89 18.87
N PHE A 109 18.72 -8.60 19.49
CA PHE A 109 17.44 -8.96 18.88
C PHE A 109 16.54 -7.76 18.63
N TRP A 110 16.52 -6.77 19.52
CA TRP A 110 15.74 -5.55 19.30
C TRP A 110 16.13 -4.79 18.02
N GLN A 111 17.40 -4.83 17.63
CA GLN A 111 17.87 -4.19 16.40
C GLN A 111 17.33 -4.87 15.14
N LYS A 112 17.27 -6.22 15.18
CA LYS A 112 16.74 -7.04 14.09
C LYS A 112 15.25 -6.74 13.88
N GLU A 113 14.48 -6.81 14.96
CA GLU A 113 13.04 -6.54 14.97
C GLU A 113 12.74 -5.09 14.55
N PHE A 114 13.46 -4.11 15.10
CA PHE A 114 13.26 -2.71 14.74
C PHE A 114 13.53 -2.43 13.25
N MET A 115 14.62 -2.96 12.71
CA MET A 115 14.97 -2.70 11.31
C MET A 115 13.98 -3.39 10.34
N GLN A 116 13.51 -4.58 10.69
CA GLN A 116 12.45 -5.25 9.95
C GLN A 116 11.17 -4.39 9.91
N GLU A 117 10.77 -3.87 11.07
CA GLU A 117 9.52 -3.12 11.21
C GLU A 117 9.56 -1.73 10.59
N ILE A 118 10.68 -1.02 10.70
CA ILE A 118 10.76 0.33 10.12
C ILE A 118 10.63 0.25 8.60
N GLY A 119 11.19 -0.80 7.97
CA GLY A 119 10.99 -1.07 6.55
C GLY A 119 9.52 -1.38 6.20
N TRP A 120 8.84 -2.20 7.01
CA TRP A 120 7.40 -2.49 6.82
C TRP A 120 6.53 -1.24 7.03
N THR A 121 6.82 -0.43 8.04
CA THR A 121 6.10 0.82 8.34
C THR A 121 6.17 1.80 7.16
N MET A 122 7.32 1.90 6.50
CA MET A 122 7.45 2.71 5.28
C MET A 122 6.60 2.17 4.11
N LEU A 123 6.46 0.85 3.96
CA LEU A 123 5.54 0.26 2.98
C LEU A 123 4.09 0.66 3.28
N CYS A 124 3.69 0.60 4.56
CA CYS A 124 2.36 1.02 5.01
C CYS A 124 2.09 2.48 4.67
N TYR A 125 3.04 3.39 4.97
CA TYR A 125 2.90 4.81 4.63
C TYR A 125 2.68 5.02 3.13
N GLY A 126 3.51 4.41 2.28
CA GLY A 126 3.36 4.50 0.83
C GLY A 126 2.00 3.97 0.36
N GLY A 127 1.55 2.84 0.89
CA GLY A 127 0.25 2.25 0.55
C GLY A 127 -0.93 3.13 0.95
N ILE A 128 -0.95 3.63 2.19
CA ILE A 128 -2.02 4.48 2.71
C ILE A 128 -2.10 5.78 1.92
N LEU A 129 -0.97 6.46 1.71
CA LEU A 129 -0.92 7.72 0.98
C LEU A 129 -1.33 7.55 -0.48
N TYR A 130 -0.98 6.42 -1.09
CA TYR A 130 -1.44 6.06 -2.43
C TYR A 130 -2.96 5.88 -2.46
N LEU A 131 -3.51 5.08 -1.54
CA LEU A 131 -4.93 4.78 -1.52
C LEU A 131 -5.78 6.03 -1.24
N VAL A 132 -5.43 6.80 -0.22
CA VAL A 132 -6.08 8.08 0.10
C VAL A 132 -5.92 9.07 -1.06
N GLY A 133 -4.74 9.13 -1.67
CA GLY A 133 -4.49 9.96 -2.84
C GLY A 133 -5.38 9.63 -4.03
N ILE A 134 -5.66 8.33 -4.27
CA ILE A 134 -6.64 7.91 -5.29
C ILE A 134 -8.05 8.36 -4.92
N ILE A 135 -8.47 8.18 -3.66
CA ILE A 135 -9.81 8.62 -3.23
C ILE A 135 -9.98 10.14 -3.47
N TYR A 136 -8.94 10.93 -3.19
CA TYR A 136 -8.91 12.36 -3.48
C TYR A 136 -8.92 12.73 -4.98
N THR A 137 -8.59 11.81 -5.88
CA THR A 137 -8.66 12.03 -7.34
C THR A 137 -10.06 11.83 -7.90
N ILE A 138 -10.99 11.25 -7.13
CA ILE A 138 -12.36 11.05 -7.57
C ILE A 138 -13.07 12.42 -7.67
N PRO A 139 -13.59 12.80 -8.85
CA PRO A 139 -14.07 14.17 -9.09
C PRO A 139 -15.27 14.57 -8.23
N VAL A 140 -15.26 15.83 -7.80
CA VAL A 140 -16.17 16.42 -6.80
C VAL A 140 -17.65 16.38 -7.21
N ASN A 141 -17.97 16.26 -8.51
CA ASN A 141 -19.33 16.11 -9.01
C ASN A 141 -20.02 14.82 -8.53
N TYR A 142 -19.25 13.88 -7.99
CA TYR A 142 -19.74 12.67 -7.33
C TYR A 142 -19.79 12.83 -5.80
N THR A 143 -19.28 13.88 -5.19
CA THR A 143 -18.85 13.87 -3.77
C THR A 143 -19.77 14.56 -2.74
N ARG A 144 -20.98 15.02 -3.09
CA ARG A 144 -21.91 15.53 -2.06
C ARG A 144 -22.76 14.42 -1.45
N GLY A 145 -22.21 13.76 -0.43
CA GLY A 145 -22.93 12.91 0.53
C GLY A 145 -23.30 11.51 0.03
N ARG A 146 -23.66 11.36 -1.24
CA ARG A 146 -23.87 10.09 -1.95
C ARG A 146 -23.60 10.31 -3.44
N ALA A 147 -22.55 9.69 -3.97
CA ALA A 147 -22.26 9.71 -5.39
C ALA A 147 -23.21 8.78 -6.14
N THR A 148 -24.31 9.25 -6.71
CA THR A 148 -25.08 8.41 -7.63
C THR A 148 -24.33 8.28 -8.96
N LEU A 149 -23.57 7.22 -9.14
CA LEU A 149 -23.03 6.87 -10.45
C LEU A 149 -24.13 6.22 -11.28
N LYS A 150 -24.62 6.94 -12.29
CA LYS A 150 -25.43 6.33 -13.35
C LYS A 150 -24.50 5.50 -14.24
N ILE A 151 -24.49 4.18 -14.01
CA ILE A 151 -23.79 3.21 -14.84
C ILE A 151 -24.80 2.72 -15.89
N GLU A 152 -24.51 3.00 -17.16
CA GLU A 152 -25.24 2.41 -18.28
C GLU A 152 -24.76 0.97 -18.45
N THR A 153 -25.57 0.01 -17.96
CA THR A 153 -25.35 -1.42 -18.19
C THR A 153 -26.15 -1.84 -19.42
N ILE A 154 -25.45 -2.23 -20.47
CA ILE A 154 -26.06 -2.84 -21.66
C ILE A 154 -26.14 -4.34 -21.37
N LYS A 155 -27.35 -4.84 -21.12
CA LYS A 155 -27.64 -6.28 -21.05
C LYS A 155 -28.85 -6.49 -21.95
N ASP A 156 -28.68 -7.23 -23.04
CA ASP A 156 -29.68 -7.57 -24.06
C ASP A 156 -30.59 -6.41 -24.49
N SER A 157 -30.16 -5.70 -25.55
CA SER A 157 -30.93 -4.73 -26.37
C SER A 157 -31.66 -3.57 -25.67
N LEU A 158 -31.71 -3.52 -24.33
CA LEU A 158 -32.14 -2.37 -23.54
C LEU A 158 -30.98 -1.80 -22.72
N SER A 159 -30.72 -0.50 -22.86
CA SER A 159 -29.81 0.23 -21.98
C SER A 159 -30.54 0.60 -20.68
N TYR A 160 -30.18 -0.05 -19.59
CA TYR A 160 -30.66 0.32 -18.25
C TYR A 160 -29.59 1.16 -17.53
N PHE A 161 -30.02 2.28 -16.95
CA PHE A 161 -29.18 3.08 -16.05
C PHE A 161 -29.28 2.53 -14.63
N THR A 162 -28.30 1.74 -14.20
CA THR A 162 -28.14 1.38 -12.78
C THR A 162 -27.46 2.55 -12.08
N SER A 163 -28.16 3.18 -11.14
CA SER A 163 -27.57 4.19 -10.26
C SER A 163 -26.91 3.49 -9.07
N ARG A 164 -25.59 3.51 -8.98
CA ARG A 164 -24.84 2.98 -7.82
C ARG A 164 -24.38 4.13 -6.95
N GLU A 165 -24.85 4.17 -5.71
CA GLU A 165 -24.39 5.14 -4.71
C GLU A 165 -23.00 4.74 -4.20
N ILE A 166 -22.00 5.60 -4.38
CA ILE A 166 -20.70 5.48 -3.71
C ILE A 166 -20.62 6.50 -2.59
N TYR A 167 -20.18 6.06 -1.42
CA TYR A 167 -19.83 6.96 -0.35
C TYR A 167 -18.40 7.47 -0.56
N ILE A 168 -18.23 8.78 -0.66
CA ILE A 168 -16.92 9.44 -0.72
C ILE A 168 -16.83 10.35 0.51
N PRO A 169 -15.89 10.10 1.44
CA PRO A 169 -15.76 10.93 2.63
C PRO A 169 -15.35 12.36 2.27
N THR A 170 -15.70 13.31 3.13
CA THR A 170 -15.27 14.70 2.96
C THR A 170 -13.74 14.83 3.13
N PRO A 171 -13.10 15.86 2.55
CA PRO A 171 -11.66 16.09 2.69
C PRO A 171 -11.17 16.09 4.15
N ASN A 172 -11.88 16.77 5.05
CA ASN A 172 -11.52 16.79 6.47
C ASN A 172 -11.52 15.38 7.09
N THR A 173 -12.55 14.58 6.80
CA THR A 173 -12.64 13.20 7.26
C THR A 173 -11.52 12.34 6.67
N LEU A 174 -11.18 12.53 5.39
CA LEU A 174 -10.06 11.82 4.75
C LEU A 174 -8.71 12.16 5.40
N ASN A 175 -8.48 13.41 5.81
CA ASN A 175 -7.23 13.78 6.49
C ASN A 175 -7.13 13.18 7.89
N ILE A 176 -8.24 13.14 8.62
CA ILE A 176 -8.27 12.48 9.94
C ILE A 176 -8.00 10.97 9.77
N ILE A 177 -8.68 10.33 8.81
CA ILE A 177 -8.45 8.92 8.49
C ILE A 177 -6.99 8.70 8.08
N LEU A 178 -6.43 9.55 7.21
CA LEU A 178 -5.05 9.47 6.77
C LEU A 178 -4.08 9.54 7.96
N GLY A 179 -4.24 10.53 8.83
CA GLY A 179 -3.40 10.71 10.02
C GLY A 179 -3.47 9.51 10.96
N LEU A 180 -4.68 9.06 11.30
CA LEU A 180 -4.88 7.91 12.18
C LEU A 180 -4.34 6.62 11.57
N TRP A 181 -4.54 6.42 10.27
CA TRP A 181 -4.11 5.19 9.60
C TRP A 181 -2.59 5.13 9.45
N CYS A 182 -1.93 6.26 9.17
CA CYS A 182 -0.46 6.35 9.23
C CYS A 182 0.06 6.18 10.66
N LEU A 183 -0.63 6.68 11.69
CA LEU A 183 -0.19 6.50 13.08
C LEU A 183 -0.28 5.05 13.55
N TYR A 184 -1.25 4.28 13.04
CA TYR A 184 -1.49 2.91 13.45
C TYR A 184 -0.22 2.01 13.46
N PRO A 185 0.47 1.76 12.32
CA PRO A 185 1.64 0.87 12.31
C PRO A 185 2.77 1.35 13.24
N THR A 186 2.89 2.65 13.42
CA THR A 186 3.94 3.28 14.25
C THR A 186 3.65 3.19 15.75
N VAL A 187 2.38 3.15 16.14
CA VAL A 187 1.97 3.07 17.55
C VAL A 187 1.71 1.63 17.97
N THR A 188 1.43 0.72 17.03
CA THR A 188 1.18 -0.70 17.33
C THR A 188 2.36 -1.59 16.97
N ALA A 189 2.62 -1.80 15.68
CA ALA A 189 3.56 -2.80 15.20
C ALA A 189 5.01 -2.50 15.62
N LEU A 190 5.44 -1.24 15.51
CA LEU A 190 6.81 -0.85 15.84
C LEU A 190 7.13 -1.03 17.34
N PRO A 191 6.30 -0.58 18.31
CA PRO A 191 6.51 -0.89 19.72
C PRO A 191 6.45 -2.39 20.03
N PHE A 192 5.52 -3.14 19.43
CA PHE A 192 5.42 -4.59 19.66
C PHE A 192 6.69 -5.32 19.23
N ALA A 193 7.30 -4.93 18.11
CA ALA A 193 8.54 -5.53 17.67
C ALA A 193 9.74 -5.16 18.55
N ILE A 194 9.83 -3.90 18.99
CA ILE A 194 10.88 -3.49 19.94
C ILE A 194 10.74 -4.27 21.25
N LEU A 195 9.53 -4.39 21.79
CA LEU A 195 9.25 -5.16 23.00
C LEU A 195 9.52 -6.66 22.83
N SER A 196 9.21 -7.21 21.65
CA SER A 196 9.57 -8.58 21.27
C SER A 196 11.07 -8.80 21.34
N GLY A 197 11.85 -7.93 20.68
CA GLY A 197 13.31 -8.04 20.64
C GLY A 197 13.96 -7.82 22.01
N LEU A 198 13.52 -6.84 22.80
CA LEU A 198 14.00 -6.62 24.16
C LEU A 198 13.71 -7.82 25.07
N SER A 199 12.53 -8.45 24.91
CA SER A 199 12.19 -9.66 25.68
C SER A 199 13.10 -10.83 25.33
N ARG A 200 13.47 -10.98 24.04
CA ARG A 200 14.46 -11.98 23.58
C ARG A 200 15.85 -11.69 24.13
N ASP A 201 16.28 -10.42 24.11
CA ASP A 201 17.58 -10.00 24.65
C ASP A 201 17.70 -10.26 26.17
N HIS A 202 16.59 -10.24 26.91
CA HIS A 202 16.54 -10.58 28.34
C HIS A 202 16.31 -12.09 28.63
N GLY A 203 16.26 -12.94 27.61
CA GLY A 203 16.03 -14.39 27.76
C GLY A 203 14.58 -14.78 28.07
N ASN A 204 13.63 -13.85 28.00
CA ASN A 204 12.21 -14.13 28.21
C ASN A 204 11.50 -14.46 26.88
N PHE A 205 11.74 -15.68 26.39
CA PHE A 205 11.19 -16.14 25.12
C PHE A 205 9.66 -16.23 25.10
N ALA A 206 9.02 -16.50 26.25
CA ALA A 206 7.57 -16.55 26.36
C ALA A 206 6.93 -15.17 26.18
N ALA A 207 7.50 -14.12 26.78
CA ALA A 207 7.05 -12.75 26.56
C ALA A 207 7.30 -12.29 25.11
N ALA A 208 8.46 -12.63 24.54
CA ALA A 208 8.77 -12.34 23.15
C ALA A 208 7.75 -12.92 22.17
N ALA A 209 7.35 -14.19 22.36
CA ALA A 209 6.36 -14.84 21.53
C ALA A 209 4.98 -14.15 21.60
N ARG A 210 4.58 -13.65 22.78
CA ARG A 210 3.33 -12.89 22.94
C ARG A 210 3.38 -11.56 22.19
N TRP A 211 4.49 -10.83 22.27
CA TRP A 211 4.68 -9.57 21.54
C TRP A 211 4.73 -9.77 20.02
N THR A 212 5.42 -10.81 19.56
CA THR A 212 5.40 -11.24 18.16
C THR A 212 3.97 -11.60 17.71
N GLY A 213 3.21 -12.32 18.53
CA GLY A 213 1.80 -12.62 18.25
C GLY A 213 0.93 -11.36 18.12
N ALA A 214 1.10 -10.39 19.03
CA ALA A 214 0.41 -9.10 18.98
C ALA A 214 0.77 -8.30 17.71
N GLN A 215 2.04 -8.35 17.29
CA GLN A 215 2.49 -7.75 16.05
C GLN A 215 1.79 -8.37 14.83
N TYR A 216 1.71 -9.71 14.74
CA TYR A 216 1.00 -10.38 13.64
C TYR A 216 -0.51 -10.08 13.63
N ILE A 217 -1.15 -10.00 14.80
CA ILE A 217 -2.55 -9.56 14.89
C ILE A 217 -2.70 -8.14 14.34
N SER A 218 -1.78 -7.24 14.70
CA SER A 218 -1.75 -5.87 14.18
C SER A 218 -1.62 -5.83 12.66
N TYR A 219 -0.76 -6.68 12.07
CA TYR A 219 -0.63 -6.82 10.62
C TYR A 219 -1.93 -7.28 9.97
N ILE A 220 -2.55 -8.34 10.50
CA ILE A 220 -3.81 -8.86 9.93
C ILE A 220 -4.89 -7.78 9.91
N ILE A 221 -5.04 -7.02 10.99
CA ILE A 221 -6.00 -5.91 11.06
C ILE A 221 -5.67 -4.86 10.00
N PHE A 222 -4.41 -4.44 9.92
CA PHE A 222 -3.97 -3.43 8.96
C PHE A 222 -4.19 -3.90 7.52
N ASP A 223 -3.66 -5.06 7.14
CA ASP A 223 -3.69 -5.59 5.78
C ASP A 223 -5.12 -5.91 5.34
N SER A 224 -5.96 -6.44 6.24
CA SER A 224 -7.38 -6.69 5.93
C SER A 224 -8.14 -5.38 5.69
N SER A 225 -7.89 -4.35 6.52
CA SER A 225 -8.51 -3.03 6.33
C SER A 225 -8.04 -2.39 5.01
N PHE A 226 -6.74 -2.51 4.70
CA PHE A 226 -6.15 -2.00 3.47
C PHE A 226 -6.71 -2.71 2.23
N ALA A 227 -6.80 -4.04 2.27
CA ALA A 227 -7.36 -4.84 1.19
C ALA A 227 -8.85 -4.53 0.95
N PHE A 228 -9.65 -4.43 2.02
CA PHE A 228 -11.08 -4.16 1.91
C PHE A 228 -11.35 -2.75 1.35
N ILE A 229 -10.72 -1.73 1.92
CA ILE A 229 -10.87 -0.34 1.48
C ILE A 229 -10.29 -0.18 0.06
N GLY A 230 -9.13 -0.79 -0.20
CA GLY A 230 -8.49 -0.84 -1.51
C GLY A 230 -9.37 -1.45 -2.59
N ALA A 231 -9.96 -2.62 -2.32
CA ALA A 231 -10.87 -3.27 -3.25
C ALA A 231 -12.12 -2.43 -3.49
N TYR A 232 -12.72 -1.88 -2.44
CA TYR A 232 -13.92 -1.03 -2.54
C TYR A 232 -13.65 0.18 -3.45
N TYR A 233 -12.68 1.03 -3.10
CA TYR A 233 -12.41 2.25 -3.87
C TYR A 233 -11.73 1.96 -5.22
N GLY A 234 -10.94 0.89 -5.33
CA GLY A 234 -10.31 0.48 -6.58
C GLY A 234 -11.32 0.06 -7.66
N ILE A 235 -12.28 -0.80 -7.30
CA ILE A 235 -13.36 -1.20 -8.22
C ILE A 235 -14.17 0.04 -8.65
N HIS A 236 -14.51 0.89 -7.69
CA HIS A 236 -15.28 2.09 -7.92
C HIS A 236 -14.55 3.11 -8.81
N PHE A 237 -13.26 3.32 -8.59
CA PHE A 237 -12.43 4.18 -9.42
C PHE A 237 -12.35 3.69 -10.87
N MET A 238 -12.15 2.39 -11.08
CA MET A 238 -12.12 1.79 -12.42
C MET A 238 -13.46 1.94 -13.17
N LEU A 239 -14.58 1.84 -12.47
CA LEU A 239 -15.91 2.09 -13.05
C LEU A 239 -16.07 3.56 -13.48
N ILE A 240 -15.62 4.51 -12.65
CA ILE A 240 -15.65 5.94 -12.96
C ILE A 240 -14.79 6.24 -14.20
N LEU A 241 -13.57 5.71 -14.26
CA LEU A 241 -12.67 5.88 -15.40
C LEU A 241 -13.24 5.31 -16.70
N ARG A 242 -13.84 4.12 -16.66
CA ARG A 242 -14.47 3.52 -17.85
C ARG A 242 -15.62 4.40 -18.36
N ASN A 243 -16.42 4.94 -17.46
CA ASN A 243 -17.54 5.82 -17.82
C ASN A 243 -17.07 7.16 -18.34
N SER A 244 -16.04 7.77 -17.75
CA SER A 244 -15.47 9.03 -18.25
C SER A 244 -14.86 8.84 -19.63
N MET A 245 -14.09 7.77 -19.87
CA MET A 245 -13.54 7.46 -21.19
C MET A 245 -14.63 7.26 -22.26
N LYS A 246 -15.73 6.56 -21.92
CA LYS A 246 -16.88 6.41 -22.82
C LYS A 246 -17.54 7.76 -23.14
N GLN A 247 -17.68 8.65 -22.15
CA GLN A 247 -18.22 9.99 -22.38
C GLN A 247 -17.30 10.84 -23.26
N PHE A 248 -15.98 10.78 -23.04
CA PHE A 248 -15.00 11.45 -23.91
C PHE A 248 -15.06 10.91 -25.33
N SER A 249 -15.12 9.59 -25.51
CA SER A 249 -15.26 8.94 -26.83
C SER A 249 -16.57 9.31 -27.55
N ARG A 250 -17.71 9.37 -26.83
CA ARG A 250 -18.99 9.82 -27.40
C ARG A 250 -18.94 11.29 -27.80
N ARG A 251 -18.33 12.17 -26.98
CA ARG A 251 -18.16 13.60 -27.31
C ARG A 251 -17.26 13.82 -28.51
N SER A 252 -16.13 13.11 -28.62
CA SER A 252 -15.26 13.23 -29.78
C SER A 252 -15.94 12.69 -31.04
N GLY A 253 -16.62 11.54 -30.98
CA GLY A 253 -17.40 11.00 -32.10
C GLY A 253 -18.53 11.92 -32.56
N GLY A 254 -19.29 12.49 -31.63
CA GLY A 254 -20.35 13.46 -31.93
C GLY A 254 -19.84 14.76 -32.55
N TYR A 255 -18.64 15.22 -32.14
CA TYR A 255 -18.00 16.40 -32.73
C TYR A 255 -17.61 16.15 -34.20
N TYR A 256 -16.98 15.00 -34.50
CA TYR A 256 -16.64 14.63 -35.88
C TYR A 256 -17.89 14.45 -36.76
N GLN A 257 -18.95 13.85 -36.22
CA GLN A 257 -20.19 13.61 -36.97
C GLN A 257 -21.00 14.90 -37.19
N SER A 258 -21.04 15.79 -36.20
CA SER A 258 -21.65 17.12 -36.33
C SER A 258 -20.89 18.00 -37.34
N HIS A 259 -19.55 17.97 -37.31
CA HIS A 259 -18.76 18.75 -38.25
C HIS A 259 -18.88 18.21 -39.68
N SER A 260 -18.86 16.88 -39.85
CA SER A 260 -19.12 16.22 -41.15
C SER A 260 -20.49 16.59 -41.72
N ASN A 261 -21.55 16.55 -40.92
CA ASN A 261 -22.90 16.89 -41.35
C ASN A 261 -23.04 18.39 -41.68
N ALA A 262 -22.35 19.26 -40.95
CA ALA A 262 -22.31 20.69 -41.25
C ALA A 262 -21.61 20.97 -42.58
N THR A 263 -20.47 20.32 -42.86
CA THR A 263 -19.76 20.47 -44.14
C THR A 263 -20.59 19.91 -45.31
N ARG A 264 -21.28 18.78 -45.10
CA ARG A 264 -22.16 18.16 -46.10
C ARG A 264 -23.38 19.03 -46.40
N SER A 265 -24.01 19.58 -45.37
CA SER A 265 -25.13 20.52 -45.51
C SER A 265 -24.72 21.82 -46.19
N ALA A 266 -23.49 22.31 -45.97
CA ALA A 266 -22.96 23.48 -46.68
C ALA A 266 -22.69 23.17 -48.16
N LEU A 267 -22.17 21.97 -48.47
CA LEU A 267 -21.97 21.51 -49.85
C LEU A 267 -23.29 21.34 -50.61
N ASP A 268 -24.31 20.78 -49.97
CA ASP A 268 -25.63 20.61 -50.58
C ASP A 268 -26.30 21.96 -50.85
N ARG A 269 -26.15 22.96 -49.97
CA ARG A 269 -26.64 24.32 -50.22
C ARG A 269 -25.97 24.97 -51.43
N LEU A 270 -24.67 24.75 -51.63
CA LEU A 270 -23.94 25.26 -52.79
C LEU A 270 -24.40 24.64 -54.11
N LYS A 271 -24.92 23.41 -54.06
CA LYS A 271 -25.43 22.66 -55.22
C LYS A 271 -26.76 23.19 -55.77
N TYR A 272 -27.49 23.99 -54.99
CA TYR A 272 -28.76 24.61 -55.38
C TYR A 272 -28.65 26.13 -55.60
N THR A 273 -27.45 26.69 -55.49
CA THR A 273 -27.17 28.12 -55.74
C THR A 273 -26.30 28.36 -56.99
N MET A 274 -25.97 27.31 -57.74
CA MET A 274 -25.52 27.36 -59.14
C MET A 274 -26.63 26.85 -60.03
#